data_AF-A0A7Y6I535-F1
#
_entry.id   AF-A0A7Y6I535-F1
#
_cell.length_a   1.000
_cell.length_b   1.000
_cell.length_c   1.000
_cell.angle_alpha   90.00
_cell.angle_beta   90.00
_cell.angle_gamma   90.00
#
_symmetry.space_group_name_H-M   'P 1'
#
loop_
_entity.id
_entity.type
_entity.pdbx_description
1 polymer ?
#
loop_
_entity_poly.entity_id
_entity_poly.type
_entity_poly.pdbx_seq_one_letter_code
_entity_poly.pdbx_strand_id
1 'polypeptide(L)'
;MTAVTPRREGAPEVDLTVGYVEHRAIRADLLRLVTTLDSPDAARMPARRAAAVRTYIDRLIFATVRHHSIEDEGLWPLLGAATRAAGVTMDLGEFSEDHEVLDALLERAGEQAARFAADPAAGARPLAETVKELRELLERHLGKEEEVIFPAVTRYVSVEDYRRFELEARRRYSVKDLTFMGPWLATYASRAERDRTLAPNAFYRMMLALGRFGYRSLERRAFGAP
;
A
#
# COMPACT_ATOMS: atom_id res chain seq x y z
N MET A 1 -18.70 19.98 4.08
CA MET A 1 -18.07 19.34 2.90
C MET A 1 -17.86 20.42 1.86
N THR A 2 -16.63 20.62 1.39
CA THR A 2 -16.32 21.55 0.29
C THR A 2 -17.09 21.10 -0.95
N ALA A 3 -17.64 22.04 -1.73
CA ALA A 3 -18.34 21.70 -2.96
C ALA A 3 -17.37 20.99 -3.94
N VAL A 4 -17.71 19.77 -4.36
CA VAL A 4 -16.95 19.00 -5.36
C VAL A 4 -17.42 19.41 -6.74
N THR A 5 -16.49 19.66 -7.66
CA THR A 5 -16.81 20.00 -9.04
C THR A 5 -16.60 18.76 -9.90
N PRO A 6 -17.67 18.16 -10.48
CA PRO A 6 -17.51 17.04 -11.39
C PRO A 6 -16.56 17.38 -12.53
N ARG A 7 -15.76 16.40 -12.93
CA ARG A 7 -14.96 16.53 -14.14
C ARG A 7 -15.89 16.70 -15.34
N ARG A 8 -15.52 17.64 -16.22
CA ARG A 8 -16.20 17.86 -17.51
C ARG A 8 -15.55 17.02 -18.60
N GLU A 9 -16.34 16.66 -19.62
CA GLU A 9 -15.82 16.03 -20.83
C GLU A 9 -14.71 16.90 -21.46
N GLY A 10 -13.61 16.28 -21.88
CA GLY A 10 -12.43 16.97 -22.44
C GLY A 10 -11.51 17.65 -21.41
N ALA A 11 -11.86 17.69 -20.12
CA ALA A 11 -10.94 18.13 -19.06
C ALA A 11 -9.78 17.13 -18.89
N PRO A 12 -8.63 17.50 -18.28
CA PRO A 12 -7.54 16.56 -18.04
C PRO A 12 -7.89 15.44 -17.04
N GLU A 13 -7.18 14.33 -17.17
CA GLU A 13 -7.26 13.15 -16.28
C GLU A 13 -6.43 13.31 -15.02
N VAL A 14 -6.92 12.71 -13.93
CA VAL A 14 -6.16 12.51 -12.71
C VAL A 14 -5.01 11.53 -12.97
N ASP A 15 -3.84 11.79 -12.37
CA ASP A 15 -2.70 10.88 -12.46
C ASP A 15 -2.76 9.88 -11.30
N LEU A 16 -3.17 8.64 -11.59
CA LEU A 16 -3.28 7.56 -10.62
C LEU A 16 -2.00 6.71 -10.49
N THR A 17 -0.88 7.16 -11.08
CA THR A 17 0.37 6.40 -11.11
C THR A 17 0.84 5.95 -9.72
N VAL A 18 0.68 6.78 -8.68
CA VAL A 18 1.09 6.41 -7.31
C VAL A 18 0.27 5.24 -6.78
N GLY A 19 -1.06 5.26 -6.98
CA GLY A 19 -1.94 4.16 -6.55
C GLY A 19 -1.57 2.83 -7.21
N TYR A 20 -1.38 2.83 -8.53
CA TYR A 20 -0.93 1.63 -9.25
C TYR A 20 0.44 1.10 -8.76
N VAL A 21 1.38 1.99 -8.47
CA VAL A 21 2.70 1.59 -7.93
C VAL A 21 2.57 1.01 -6.53
N GLU A 22 1.73 1.58 -5.67
CA GLU A 22 1.48 1.10 -4.32
C GLU A 22 0.80 -0.27 -4.33
N HIS A 23 -0.23 -0.47 -5.16
CA HIS A 23 -0.88 -1.77 -5.31
C HIS A 23 0.10 -2.83 -5.82
N ARG A 24 0.96 -2.48 -6.79
CA ARG A 24 2.02 -3.36 -7.30
C ARG A 24 3.02 -3.73 -6.20
N ALA A 25 3.41 -2.77 -5.36
CA ALA A 25 4.33 -2.98 -4.26
C ALA A 25 3.75 -3.92 -3.19
N ILE A 26 2.49 -3.71 -2.80
CA ILE A 26 1.76 -4.56 -1.85
C ILE A 26 1.70 -6.01 -2.37
N ARG A 27 1.22 -6.23 -3.59
CA ARG A 27 1.12 -7.57 -4.19
C ARG A 27 2.47 -8.28 -4.25
N ALA A 28 3.50 -7.57 -4.72
CA ALA A 28 4.83 -8.15 -4.88
C ALA A 28 5.46 -8.53 -3.54
N ASP A 29 5.35 -7.70 -2.51
CA ASP A 29 5.94 -8.01 -1.20
C ASP A 29 5.17 -9.07 -0.43
N LEU A 30 3.84 -9.14 -0.57
CA LEU A 30 3.06 -10.27 -0.03
C LEU A 30 3.51 -11.59 -0.66
N LEU A 31 3.73 -11.63 -1.97
CA LEU A 31 4.27 -12.81 -2.63
C LEU A 31 5.68 -13.18 -2.12
N ARG A 32 6.55 -12.19 -1.90
CA ARG A 32 7.89 -12.43 -1.33
C ARG A 32 7.82 -12.98 0.10
N LEU A 33 6.87 -12.48 0.91
CA LEU A 33 6.64 -12.97 2.26
C LEU A 33 6.11 -14.40 2.25
N VAL A 34 5.11 -14.71 1.40
CA VAL A 34 4.63 -16.10 1.20
C VAL A 34 5.80 -17.02 0.85
N THR A 35 6.59 -16.65 -0.17
CA THR A 35 7.74 -17.46 -0.63
C THR A 35 8.77 -17.67 0.49
N THR A 36 9.01 -16.64 1.30
CA THR A 36 9.98 -16.69 2.40
C THR A 36 9.51 -17.56 3.55
N LEU A 37 8.21 -17.50 3.89
CA LEU A 37 7.62 -18.19 5.02
C LEU A 37 7.24 -19.64 4.71
N ASP A 38 6.94 -19.95 3.44
CA ASP A 38 6.69 -21.32 2.95
C ASP A 38 7.98 -22.13 2.74
N SER A 39 9.14 -21.49 2.79
CA SER A 39 10.41 -22.19 2.64
C SER A 39 10.60 -23.25 3.74
N PRO A 40 11.16 -24.44 3.43
CA PRO A 40 11.53 -25.46 4.43
C PRO A 40 12.50 -24.97 5.52
N ASP A 41 13.17 -23.84 5.26
CA ASP A 41 14.11 -23.21 6.19
C ASP A 41 13.46 -22.18 7.11
N ALA A 42 12.19 -21.81 6.89
CA ALA A 42 11.51 -20.79 7.69
C ALA A 42 11.45 -21.16 9.18
N ALA A 43 11.16 -22.42 9.50
CA ALA A 43 11.15 -22.94 10.87
C ALA A 43 12.53 -22.93 11.55
N ARG A 44 13.61 -22.83 10.77
CA ARG A 44 15.01 -22.80 11.24
C ARG A 44 15.66 -21.44 10.99
N MET A 45 14.85 -20.42 10.71
CA MET A 45 15.34 -19.11 10.34
C MET A 45 16.18 -18.51 11.48
N PRO A 46 17.40 -18.00 11.21
CA PRO A 46 18.22 -17.37 12.25
C PRO A 46 17.47 -16.18 12.88
N ALA A 47 17.54 -16.04 14.21
CA ALA A 47 16.80 -15.01 14.97
C ALA A 47 16.94 -13.59 14.38
N ARG A 48 18.15 -13.21 13.94
CA ARG A 48 18.40 -11.90 13.28
C ARG A 48 17.59 -11.70 11.99
N ARG A 49 17.38 -12.76 11.21
CA ARG A 49 16.60 -12.73 9.97
C ARG A 49 15.11 -12.75 10.29
N ALA A 50 14.67 -13.57 11.24
CA ALA A 50 13.28 -13.60 11.70
C ALA A 50 12.83 -12.23 12.24
N ALA A 51 13.68 -11.55 13.02
CA ALA A 51 13.45 -10.18 13.47
C ALA A 51 13.37 -9.16 12.33
N ALA A 52 14.16 -9.34 11.27
CA ALA A 52 14.10 -8.49 10.08
C ALA A 52 12.81 -8.73 9.27
N VAL A 53 12.38 -9.99 9.14
CA VAL A 53 11.09 -10.34 8.51
C VAL A 53 9.94 -9.71 9.28
N ARG A 54 9.92 -9.82 10.62
CA ARG A 54 8.93 -9.12 11.46
C ARG A 54 8.95 -7.62 11.21
N THR A 55 10.13 -6.99 11.25
CA THR A 55 10.25 -5.54 11.00
C THR A 55 9.73 -5.16 9.61
N TYR A 56 9.91 -6.03 8.61
CA TYR A 56 9.37 -5.80 7.27
C TYR A 56 7.85 -5.91 7.24
N ILE A 57 7.29 -6.94 7.89
CA ILE A 57 5.83 -7.14 8.03
C ILE A 57 5.20 -5.93 8.74
N ASP A 58 5.78 -5.44 9.84
CA ASP A 58 5.29 -4.25 10.54
C ASP A 58 5.23 -3.02 9.63
N ARG A 59 6.19 -2.89 8.70
CA ARG A 59 6.22 -1.79 7.72
C ARG A 59 5.20 -1.97 6.61
N LEU A 60 4.99 -3.20 6.14
CA LEU A 60 3.97 -3.50 5.15
C LEU A 60 2.56 -3.31 5.74
N ILE A 61 2.31 -3.79 6.96
CA ILE A 61 1.06 -3.55 7.70
C ILE A 61 0.80 -2.06 7.80
N PHE A 62 1.80 -1.27 8.24
CA PHE A 62 1.66 0.19 8.29
C PHE A 62 1.27 0.76 6.92
N ALA A 63 1.97 0.39 5.84
CA ALA A 63 1.68 0.91 4.51
C ALA A 63 0.25 0.54 4.05
N THR A 64 -0.15 -0.72 4.21
CA THR A 64 -1.49 -1.20 3.87
C THR A 64 -2.57 -0.50 4.68
N VAL A 65 -2.40 -0.38 6.01
CA VAL A 65 -3.35 0.37 6.87
C VAL A 65 -3.45 1.83 6.43
N ARG A 66 -2.32 2.48 6.14
CA ARG A 66 -2.35 3.87 5.68
C ARG A 66 -3.08 4.02 4.35
N HIS A 67 -2.89 3.08 3.43
CA HIS A 67 -3.50 3.09 2.10
C HIS A 67 -5.03 3.03 2.21
N HIS A 68 -5.58 1.97 2.82
CA HIS A 68 -7.03 1.83 2.88
C HIS A 68 -7.71 2.87 3.79
N SER A 69 -7.04 3.32 4.86
CA SER A 69 -7.60 4.41 5.69
C SER A 69 -7.69 5.74 4.91
N ILE A 70 -6.78 5.99 3.96
CA ILE A 70 -6.83 7.19 3.11
C ILE A 70 -8.01 7.08 2.13
N GLU A 71 -8.31 5.87 1.66
CA GLU A 71 -9.44 5.61 0.79
C GLU A 71 -10.76 5.82 1.53
N ASP A 72 -10.95 5.16 2.67
CA ASP A 72 -12.18 5.25 3.47
C ASP A 72 -12.47 6.68 3.94
N GLU A 73 -11.46 7.37 4.46
CA GLU A 73 -11.64 8.70 5.03
C GLU A 73 -11.57 9.83 3.98
N GLY A 74 -11.10 9.54 2.77
CA GLY A 74 -10.75 10.56 1.78
C GLY A 74 -11.27 10.27 0.38
N LEU A 75 -10.83 9.18 -0.23
CA LEU A 75 -11.17 8.87 -1.62
C LEU A 75 -12.64 8.48 -1.80
N TRP A 76 -13.22 7.66 -0.92
CA TRP A 76 -14.64 7.28 -0.97
C TRP A 76 -15.58 8.47 -0.83
N PRO A 77 -15.40 9.37 0.17
CA PRO A 77 -16.19 10.59 0.25
C PRO A 77 -16.08 11.48 -1.00
N LEU A 78 -14.87 11.63 -1.54
CA LEU A 78 -14.61 12.44 -2.74
C LEU A 78 -15.32 11.84 -3.97
N LEU A 79 -15.08 10.56 -4.24
CA LEU A 79 -15.65 9.85 -5.38
C LEU A 79 -17.17 9.80 -5.28
N GLY A 80 -17.72 9.49 -4.10
CA GLY A 80 -19.15 9.48 -3.84
C GLY A 80 -19.80 10.85 -4.06
N ALA A 81 -19.13 11.95 -3.68
CA ALA A 81 -19.63 13.29 -3.97
C ALA A 81 -19.56 13.64 -5.45
N ALA A 82 -18.47 13.28 -6.14
CA ALA A 82 -18.28 13.53 -7.56
C ALA A 82 -19.30 12.77 -8.43
N THR A 83 -19.55 11.49 -8.13
CA THR A 83 -20.54 10.66 -8.85
C THR A 83 -21.95 11.19 -8.64
N ARG A 84 -22.34 11.52 -7.39
CA ARG A 84 -23.66 12.10 -7.10
C ARG A 84 -23.89 13.43 -7.84
N ALA A 85 -22.89 14.29 -7.87
CA ALA A 85 -22.97 15.55 -8.61
C ALA A 85 -23.05 15.35 -10.14
N ALA A 86 -22.62 14.19 -10.64
CA ALA A 86 -22.83 13.76 -12.03
C ALA A 86 -24.13 12.94 -12.24
N GLY A 87 -25.00 12.83 -11.22
CA GLY A 87 -26.26 12.09 -11.30
C GLY A 87 -26.13 10.56 -11.24
N VAL A 88 -24.99 10.05 -10.77
CA VAL A 88 -24.70 8.61 -10.62
C VAL A 88 -24.55 8.27 -9.14
N THR A 89 -25.14 7.16 -8.72
CA THR A 89 -24.85 6.57 -7.41
C THR A 89 -23.91 5.40 -7.60
N MET A 90 -22.84 5.38 -6.82
CA MET A 90 -21.85 4.31 -6.82
C MET A 90 -21.83 3.70 -5.42
N ASP A 91 -21.92 2.37 -5.36
CA ASP A 91 -21.76 1.64 -4.11
C ASP A 91 -20.27 1.46 -3.82
N LEU A 92 -19.84 1.99 -2.68
CA LEU A 92 -18.47 1.89 -2.17
C LEU A 92 -18.41 1.02 -0.91
N GLY A 93 -19.56 0.57 -0.38
CA GLY A 93 -19.66 -0.14 0.89
C GLY A 93 -18.89 -1.45 0.85
N GLU A 94 -18.99 -2.20 -0.25
CA GLU A 94 -18.28 -3.47 -0.44
C GLU A 94 -16.74 -3.32 -0.30
N PHE A 95 -16.16 -2.18 -0.72
CA PHE A 95 -14.72 -1.94 -0.58
C PHE A 95 -14.33 -1.69 0.89
N SER A 96 -15.14 -0.91 1.62
CA SER A 96 -14.92 -0.69 3.05
C SER A 96 -15.19 -1.95 3.88
N GLU A 97 -16.12 -2.81 3.48
CA GLU A 97 -16.35 -4.11 4.12
C GLU A 97 -15.14 -5.04 3.97
N ASP A 98 -14.51 -5.07 2.79
CA ASP A 98 -13.23 -5.77 2.58
C ASP A 98 -12.12 -5.22 3.50
N HIS A 99 -12.10 -3.90 3.77
CA HIS A 99 -11.14 -3.28 4.70
C HIS A 99 -11.32 -3.75 6.14
N GLU A 100 -12.55 -3.96 6.61
CA GLU A 100 -12.80 -4.51 7.96
C GLU A 100 -12.21 -5.93 8.11
N VAL A 101 -12.37 -6.76 7.07
CA VAL A 101 -11.77 -8.11 7.04
C VAL A 101 -10.24 -8.03 6.97
N LEU A 102 -9.73 -7.09 6.16
CA LEU A 102 -8.30 -6.84 6.02
C LEU A 102 -7.66 -6.43 7.35
N ASP A 103 -8.28 -5.53 8.10
CA ASP A 103 -7.80 -5.06 9.40
C ASP A 103 -7.59 -6.21 10.39
N ALA A 104 -8.56 -7.11 10.49
CA ALA A 104 -8.46 -8.29 11.35
C ALA A 104 -7.31 -9.23 10.93
N LEU A 105 -7.07 -9.39 9.62
CA LEU A 105 -5.96 -10.19 9.11
C LEU A 105 -4.59 -9.52 9.36
N LEU A 106 -4.51 -8.20 9.22
CA LEU A 106 -3.28 -7.44 9.47
C LEU A 106 -2.89 -7.46 10.96
N GLU A 107 -3.86 -7.32 11.87
CA GLU A 107 -3.64 -7.47 13.31
C GLU A 107 -3.10 -8.87 13.62
N ARG A 108 -3.78 -9.91 13.13
CA ARG A 108 -3.36 -11.31 13.30
C ARG A 108 -1.95 -11.57 12.76
N ALA A 109 -1.63 -11.02 11.58
CA ALA A 109 -0.30 -11.15 10.99
C ALA A 109 0.77 -10.47 11.86
N GLY A 110 0.48 -9.30 12.44
CA GLY A 110 1.39 -8.61 13.35
C GLY A 110 1.70 -9.43 14.61
N GLU A 111 0.69 -10.00 15.24
CA GLU A 111 0.87 -10.89 16.40
C GLU A 111 1.68 -12.14 16.05
N GLN A 112 1.35 -12.78 14.93
CA GLN A 112 2.05 -13.98 14.47
C GLN A 112 3.48 -13.67 14.05
N ALA A 113 3.76 -12.50 13.48
CA ALA A 113 5.10 -12.05 13.16
C ALA A 113 5.95 -11.85 14.42
N ALA A 114 5.35 -11.35 15.51
CA ALA A 114 6.01 -11.28 16.81
C ALA A 114 6.35 -12.66 17.36
N ARG A 115 5.43 -13.63 17.28
CA ARG A 115 5.66 -15.03 17.70
C ARG A 115 6.73 -15.70 16.85
N PHE A 116 6.67 -15.54 15.53
CA PHE A 116 7.68 -16.06 14.60
C PHE A 116 9.08 -15.51 14.87
N ALA A 117 9.20 -14.22 15.20
CA ALA A 117 10.50 -13.64 15.54
C ALA A 117 11.09 -14.20 16.85
N ALA A 118 10.24 -14.62 17.79
CA ALA A 118 10.66 -15.21 19.06
C ALA A 118 10.97 -16.71 18.94
N ASP A 119 10.13 -17.45 18.21
CA ASP A 119 10.28 -18.88 17.95
C ASP A 119 9.87 -19.19 16.50
N PRO A 120 10.84 -19.21 15.55
CA PRO A 120 10.58 -19.52 14.16
C PRO A 120 9.97 -20.91 13.96
N ALA A 121 10.33 -21.89 14.79
CA ALA A 121 9.87 -23.27 14.62
C ALA A 121 8.36 -23.40 14.88
N ALA A 122 7.86 -22.72 15.92
CA ALA A 122 6.43 -22.68 16.22
C ALA A 122 5.66 -21.64 15.39
N GLY A 123 6.29 -20.52 15.03
CA GLY A 123 5.60 -19.38 14.43
C GLY A 123 5.56 -19.34 12.90
N ALA A 124 6.43 -20.08 12.20
CA ALA A 124 6.55 -19.96 10.73
C ALA A 124 5.26 -20.34 10.00
N ARG A 125 4.69 -21.51 10.32
CA ARG A 125 3.51 -22.03 9.63
C ARG A 125 2.26 -21.17 9.85
N PRO A 126 1.87 -20.80 11.09
CA PRO A 126 0.70 -19.94 11.30
C PRO A 126 0.82 -18.60 10.58
N LEU A 127 2.03 -17.99 10.60
CA LEU A 127 2.27 -16.73 9.90
C LEU A 127 2.18 -16.90 8.37
N ALA A 128 2.74 -17.98 7.82
CA ALA A 128 2.64 -18.28 6.39
C ALA A 128 1.18 -18.41 5.91
N GLU A 129 0.35 -19.09 6.69
CA GLU A 129 -1.09 -19.27 6.41
C GLU A 129 -1.81 -17.91 6.39
N THR A 130 -1.62 -17.05 7.40
CA THR A 130 -2.23 -15.71 7.41
C THR A 130 -1.72 -14.81 6.28
N VAL A 131 -0.42 -14.85 5.95
CA VAL A 131 0.12 -14.03 4.85
C VAL A 131 -0.44 -14.49 3.49
N LYS A 132 -0.76 -15.78 3.31
CA LYS A 132 -1.48 -16.26 2.12
C LYS A 132 -2.89 -15.71 2.06
N GLU A 133 -3.62 -15.74 3.17
CA GLU A 133 -4.96 -15.16 3.25
C GLU A 133 -4.95 -13.66 2.91
N LEU A 134 -4.00 -12.89 3.48
CA LEU A 134 -3.78 -11.48 3.15
C LEU A 134 -3.52 -11.27 1.66
N ARG A 135 -2.65 -12.08 1.07
CA ARG A 135 -2.34 -12.02 -0.36
C ARG A 135 -3.58 -12.27 -1.21
N GLU A 136 -4.36 -13.30 -0.89
CA GLU A 136 -5.56 -13.64 -1.64
C GLU A 136 -6.65 -12.57 -1.54
N LEU A 137 -6.86 -12.00 -0.35
CA LEU A 137 -7.79 -10.90 -0.14
C LEU A 137 -7.35 -9.66 -0.94
N LEU A 138 -6.10 -9.20 -0.74
CA LEU A 138 -5.59 -7.99 -1.39
C LEU A 138 -5.45 -8.15 -2.91
N GLU A 139 -5.17 -9.33 -3.43
CA GLU A 139 -5.15 -9.55 -4.88
C GLU A 139 -6.53 -9.25 -5.50
N ARG A 140 -7.59 -9.80 -4.90
CA ARG A 140 -8.97 -9.58 -5.37
C ARG A 140 -9.41 -8.14 -5.16
N HIS A 141 -9.20 -7.62 -3.96
CA HIS A 141 -9.63 -6.28 -3.56
C HIS A 141 -8.98 -5.20 -4.43
N LEU A 142 -7.65 -5.14 -4.46
CA LEU A 142 -6.91 -4.16 -5.27
C LEU A 142 -7.19 -4.32 -6.77
N GLY A 143 -7.47 -5.55 -7.23
CA GLY A 143 -7.85 -5.81 -8.61
C GLY A 143 -9.19 -5.17 -8.96
N LYS A 144 -10.17 -5.30 -8.06
CA LYS A 144 -11.48 -4.67 -8.20
C LYS A 144 -11.42 -3.16 -8.14
N GLU A 145 -10.54 -2.60 -7.31
CA GLU A 145 -10.31 -1.15 -7.29
C GLU A 145 -9.75 -0.64 -8.61
N GLU A 146 -8.73 -1.30 -9.15
CA GLU A 146 -8.15 -0.94 -10.44
C GLU A 146 -9.14 -1.07 -11.60
N GLU A 147 -10.08 -2.02 -11.51
CA GLU A 147 -11.14 -2.25 -12.52
C GLU A 147 -12.31 -1.26 -12.41
N VAL A 148 -12.72 -0.91 -11.19
CA VAL A 148 -13.97 -0.17 -10.95
C VAL A 148 -13.70 1.24 -10.44
N ILE A 149 -12.89 1.36 -9.40
CA ILE A 149 -12.64 2.62 -8.70
C ILE A 149 -11.80 3.56 -9.57
N PHE A 150 -10.67 3.09 -10.07
CA PHE A 150 -9.70 3.96 -10.76
C PHE A 150 -10.31 4.57 -12.04
N PRO A 151 -11.08 3.82 -12.87
CA PRO A 151 -11.82 4.41 -13.97
C PRO A 151 -12.89 5.41 -13.52
N ALA A 152 -13.58 5.15 -12.40
CA ALA A 152 -14.57 6.08 -11.85
C ALA A 152 -13.93 7.38 -11.37
N VAL A 153 -12.79 7.31 -10.67
CA VAL A 153 -12.00 8.48 -10.26
C VAL A 153 -11.57 9.27 -11.49
N THR A 154 -11.03 8.59 -12.52
CA THR A 154 -10.65 9.20 -13.78
C THR A 154 -11.83 9.92 -14.44
N ARG A 155 -13.01 9.28 -14.47
CA ARG A 155 -14.21 9.80 -15.13
C ARG A 155 -14.85 10.99 -14.42
N TYR A 156 -14.98 10.93 -13.10
CA TYR A 156 -15.84 11.85 -12.34
C TYR A 156 -15.08 12.90 -11.53
N VAL A 157 -13.85 12.60 -11.10
CA VAL A 157 -13.10 13.48 -10.19
C VAL A 157 -12.26 14.46 -10.98
N SER A 158 -12.37 15.76 -10.63
CA SER A 158 -11.53 16.79 -11.25
C SER A 158 -10.09 16.72 -10.73
N VAL A 159 -9.13 17.09 -11.58
CA VAL A 159 -7.71 17.18 -11.17
C VAL A 159 -7.51 18.11 -9.97
N GLU A 160 -8.30 19.17 -9.87
CA GLU A 160 -8.23 20.12 -8.75
C GLU A 160 -8.68 19.48 -7.43
N ASP A 161 -9.83 18.80 -7.43
CA ASP A 161 -10.32 18.14 -6.22
C ASP A 161 -9.42 16.95 -5.83
N TYR A 162 -8.91 16.20 -6.81
CA TYR A 162 -7.95 15.12 -6.55
C TYR A 162 -6.65 15.64 -5.95
N ARG A 163 -6.11 16.77 -6.43
CA ARG A 163 -4.90 17.40 -5.84
C ARG A 163 -5.11 17.82 -4.40
N ARG A 164 -6.29 18.33 -4.04
CA ARG A 164 -6.62 18.67 -2.65
C ARG A 164 -6.60 17.42 -1.78
N PHE A 165 -7.25 16.35 -2.25
CA PHE A 165 -7.18 15.04 -1.61
C PHE A 165 -5.73 14.55 -1.44
N GLU A 166 -4.90 14.59 -2.48
CA GLU A 166 -3.50 14.16 -2.40
C GLU A 166 -2.70 14.98 -1.38
N LEU A 167 -2.94 16.29 -1.30
CA LEU A 167 -2.29 17.17 -0.33
C LEU A 167 -2.69 16.82 1.11
N GLU A 168 -3.96 16.48 1.35
CA GLU A 168 -4.45 16.02 2.65
C GLU A 168 -3.92 14.63 3.00
N ALA A 169 -3.94 13.69 2.05
CA ALA A 169 -3.37 12.35 2.20
C ALA A 169 -1.88 12.42 2.56
N ARG A 170 -1.10 13.28 1.90
CA ARG A 170 0.34 13.47 2.21
C ARG A 170 0.60 13.92 3.65
N ARG A 171 -0.30 14.71 4.25
CA ARG A 171 -0.16 15.19 5.64
C ARG A 171 -0.31 14.08 6.68
N ARG A 172 -0.85 12.93 6.28
CA ARG A 172 -1.00 11.75 7.14
C ARG A 172 0.31 10.96 7.32
N TYR A 173 1.35 11.28 6.55
CA TYR A 173 2.67 10.65 6.67
C TYR A 173 3.66 11.57 7.38
N SER A 174 4.40 11.02 8.34
CA SER A 174 5.56 11.70 8.92
C SER A 174 6.77 11.61 7.98
N VAL A 175 7.76 12.48 8.18
CA VAL A 175 9.04 12.39 7.45
C VAL A 175 9.68 11.00 7.61
N LYS A 176 9.55 10.39 8.79
CA LYS A 176 10.07 9.05 9.06
C LYS A 176 9.37 8.00 8.19
N ASP A 177 8.07 8.10 8.00
CA ASP A 177 7.31 7.16 7.16
C ASP A 177 7.75 7.25 5.70
N LEU A 178 7.98 8.48 5.21
CA LEU A 178 8.47 8.73 3.86
C LEU A 178 9.86 8.13 3.59
N THR A 179 10.70 7.97 4.62
CA THR A 179 12.01 7.30 4.46
C THR A 179 11.89 5.79 4.20
N PHE A 180 10.75 5.17 4.50
CA PHE A 180 10.44 3.80 4.09
C PHE A 180 9.61 3.79 2.80
N MET A 181 8.47 4.49 2.78
CA MET A 181 7.49 4.47 1.68
C MET A 181 8.13 4.86 0.35
N GLY A 182 8.92 5.94 0.32
CA GLY A 182 9.53 6.42 -0.92
C GLY A 182 10.43 5.37 -1.58
N PRO A 183 11.49 4.89 -0.90
CA PRO A 183 12.37 3.85 -1.44
C PRO A 183 11.65 2.53 -1.75
N TRP A 184 10.65 2.18 -0.95
CA TRP A 184 9.81 1.00 -1.16
C TRP A 184 9.04 1.10 -2.49
N LEU A 185 8.23 2.15 -2.68
CA LEU A 185 7.51 2.39 -3.93
C LEU A 185 8.47 2.54 -5.12
N ALA A 186 9.62 3.19 -4.92
CA ALA A 186 10.66 3.33 -5.95
C ALA A 186 11.33 2.00 -6.36
N THR A 187 11.15 0.93 -5.60
CA THR A 187 11.59 -0.42 -6.00
C THR A 187 10.65 -1.05 -7.02
N TYR A 188 9.37 -0.68 -6.96
CA TYR A 188 8.30 -1.23 -7.81
C TYR A 188 7.86 -0.30 -8.95
N ALA A 189 8.27 0.96 -8.91
CA ALA A 189 8.06 1.91 -9.99
C ALA A 189 9.15 1.81 -11.08
N SER A 190 8.70 1.87 -12.33
CA SER A 190 9.57 2.13 -13.49
C SER A 190 10.28 3.47 -13.34
N ARG A 191 11.36 3.68 -14.12
CA ARG A 191 12.07 4.96 -14.09
C ARG A 191 11.15 6.15 -14.40
N ALA A 192 10.27 6.01 -15.40
CA ALA A 192 9.34 7.07 -15.79
C ALA A 192 8.32 7.38 -14.70
N GLU A 193 7.73 6.36 -14.06
CA GLU A 193 6.80 6.53 -12.94
C GLU A 193 7.52 7.23 -11.76
N ARG A 194 8.73 6.80 -11.40
CA ARG A 194 9.51 7.42 -10.31
C ARG A 194 9.79 8.89 -10.54
N ASP A 195 10.34 9.22 -11.72
CA ASP A 195 10.74 10.59 -12.03
C ASP A 195 9.52 11.53 -12.08
N ARG A 196 8.36 11.01 -12.50
CA ARG A 196 7.08 11.73 -12.54
C ARG A 196 6.48 11.97 -11.16
N THR A 197 6.37 10.93 -10.32
CA THR A 197 5.50 10.98 -9.13
C THR A 197 6.23 10.89 -7.79
N LEU A 198 7.27 10.06 -7.68
CA LEU A 198 7.98 9.82 -6.42
C LEU A 198 9.18 10.75 -6.21
N ALA A 199 9.73 11.29 -7.29
CA ALA A 199 10.92 12.14 -7.31
C ALA A 199 10.72 13.49 -8.04
N PRO A 200 9.56 14.18 -7.91
CA PRO A 200 9.21 15.30 -8.79
C PRO A 200 10.13 16.51 -8.62
N ASN A 201 10.74 16.67 -7.44
CA ASN A 201 11.66 17.77 -7.14
C ASN A 201 12.85 17.32 -6.28
N ALA A 202 13.78 18.24 -6.04
CA ALA A 202 15.03 17.96 -5.33
C ALA A 202 14.82 17.45 -3.90
N PHE A 203 13.79 17.95 -3.20
CA PHE A 203 13.47 17.51 -1.84
C PHE A 203 13.08 16.03 -1.82
N TYR A 204 12.16 15.60 -2.69
CA TYR A 204 11.76 14.18 -2.77
C TYR A 204 12.92 13.28 -3.23
N ARG A 205 13.74 13.73 -4.18
CA ARG A 205 14.96 13.01 -4.60
C ARG A 205 15.93 12.79 -3.43
N MET A 206 16.14 13.82 -2.62
CA MET A 206 16.97 13.72 -1.41
C MET A 206 16.37 12.72 -0.42
N MET A 207 15.05 12.77 -0.18
CA MET A 207 14.39 11.86 0.76
C MET A 207 14.47 10.40 0.32
N LEU A 208 14.27 10.14 -0.98
CA LEU A 208 14.50 8.82 -1.57
C LEU A 208 15.94 8.35 -1.38
N ALA A 209 16.92 9.22 -1.62
CA ALA A 209 18.34 8.86 -1.46
C ALA A 209 18.68 8.50 -0.01
N LEU A 210 18.19 9.29 0.96
CA LEU A 210 18.43 9.06 2.38
C LEU A 210 17.78 7.76 2.89
N GLY A 211 16.54 7.48 2.49
CA GLY A 211 15.83 6.27 2.90
C GLY A 211 16.35 4.98 2.22
N ARG A 212 16.92 5.09 1.01
CA ARG A 212 17.31 3.94 0.18
C ARG A 212 18.26 2.96 0.86
N PHE A 213 19.23 3.47 1.62
CA PHE A 213 20.17 2.60 2.31
C PHE A 213 19.49 1.77 3.41
N GLY A 214 18.67 2.43 4.24
CA GLY A 214 17.92 1.79 5.31
C GLY A 214 16.94 0.75 4.77
N TYR A 215 16.14 1.12 3.77
CA TYR A 215 15.20 0.22 3.10
C TYR A 215 15.93 -1.02 2.54
N ARG A 216 16.97 -0.84 1.72
CA ARG A 216 17.71 -1.96 1.12
C ARG A 216 18.40 -2.84 2.16
N SER A 217 18.85 -2.27 3.27
CA SER A 217 19.44 -3.03 4.37
C SER A 217 18.38 -3.90 5.07
N LEU A 218 17.19 -3.35 5.32
CA LEU A 218 16.07 -4.12 5.88
C LEU A 218 15.63 -5.23 4.90
N GLU A 219 15.43 -4.88 3.63
CA GLU A 219 15.03 -5.79 2.57
C GLU A 219 16.00 -6.99 2.46
N ARG A 220 17.31 -6.71 2.36
CA ARG A 220 18.33 -7.78 2.30
C ARG A 220 18.33 -8.66 3.55
N ARG A 221 18.11 -8.08 4.72
CA ARG A 221 18.08 -8.83 5.98
C ARG A 221 16.82 -9.70 6.08
N ALA A 222 15.69 -9.30 5.50
CA ALA A 222 14.46 -10.09 5.52
C ALA A 222 14.47 -11.19 4.44
N PHE A 223 14.74 -10.81 3.19
CA PHE A 223 14.55 -11.67 2.02
C PHE A 223 15.84 -12.30 1.49
N GLY A 224 17.01 -11.85 1.91
CA GLY A 224 18.30 -12.24 1.34
C GLY A 224 18.79 -11.28 0.25
N ALA A 225 19.94 -11.57 -0.35
CA ALA A 225 20.37 -10.85 -1.54
C ALA A 225 19.43 -11.20 -2.71
N PRO A 226 19.07 -10.23 -3.58
CA PRO A 226 18.42 -10.54 -4.85
C PRO A 226 19.31 -11.41 -5.74
#